data_AF-A0A8D5JEM2-F1
#
_entry.id   AF-A0A8D5JEM2-F1
#
_cell.length_a   1.000
_cell.length_b   1.000
_cell.length_c   1.000
_cell.angle_alpha   90.00
_cell.angle_beta   90.00
_cell.angle_gamma   90.00
#
_symmetry.space_group_name_H-M   'P 1'
#
loop_
_entity.id
_entity.type
_entity.pdbx_description
1 polymer ?
#
loop_
_entity_poly.entity_id
_entity_poly.type
_entity_poly.pdbx_seq_one_letter_code
_entity_poly.pdbx_strand_id
1 'polypeptide(L)' 'MDKVMINTGELWEAIGEIDEEEVGHVLVRLFTTYEALLARDENNREALTFFKNLETALSVTQACNLNRR' A
#
# COMPACT_ATOMS: atom_id res chain seq x y z
N MET A 1 10.74 -10.56 24.16
CA MET A 1 11.03 -9.96 22.85
C MET A 1 9.82 -9.14 22.49
N ASP A 2 9.76 -7.92 23.00
CA ASP A 2 8.69 -6.98 22.69
C ASP A 2 8.77 -6.66 21.20
N LYS A 3 7.72 -7.02 20.48
CA LYS A 3 7.53 -6.67 19.08
C LYS A 3 7.30 -5.16 19.07
N VAL A 4 8.35 -4.37 18.86
CA VAL A 4 8.21 -2.93 18.66
C VAL A 4 7.30 -2.76 17.45
N MET A 5 6.06 -2.36 17.71
CA MET A 5 5.10 -2.04 16.68
C MET A 5 5.50 -0.66 16.19
N ILE A 6 6.17 -0.61 15.02
CA ILE A 6 6.53 0.65 14.36
C ILE A 6 5.26 1.48 14.28
N ASN A 7 5.28 2.68 14.87
CA ASN A 7 4.09 3.52 14.87
C ASN A 7 3.89 4.18 13.49
N THR A 8 2.74 4.79 13.26
CA THR A 8 2.42 5.37 11.95
C THR A 8 3.34 6.51 11.53
N GLY A 9 3.95 7.23 12.48
CA GLY A 9 4.94 8.28 12.22
C GLY A 9 6.27 7.69 11.75
N GLU A 10 6.78 6.68 12.45
CA GLU A 10 8.01 5.97 12.06
C GLU A 10 7.88 5.27 10.71
N LEU A 11 6.70 4.72 10.39
CA LEU A 11 6.43 4.17 9.05
C LEU A 11 6.47 5.25 7.97
N TRP A 12 5.99 6.46 8.26
CA TRP A 12 6.01 7.57 7.33
C TRP A 12 7.43 8.10 7.11
N GLU A 13 8.23 8.20 8.18
CA GLU A 13 9.65 8.53 8.10
C GLU A 13 10.41 7.49 7.27
N ALA A 14 10.20 6.20 7.54
CA ALA A 14 10.83 5.13 6.78
C ALA A 14 10.46 5.16 5.28
N ILE A 15 9.22 5.50 4.92
CA ILE A 15 8.81 5.67 3.51
C ILE A 15 9.57 6.84 2.87
N GLY A 16 9.79 7.93 3.61
CA GLY A 16 10.51 9.11 3.12
C GLY A 16 12.02 8.91 2.96
N GLU A 17 12.59 7.90 3.61
CA GLU A 17 14.02 7.53 3.49
C GLU A 17 14.30 6.60 2.30
N ILE A 18 13.25 6.04 1.68
CA ILE A 18 13.37 5.11 0.55
C ILE A 18 13.58 5.89 -0.75
N ASP A 19 14.51 5.42 -1.59
CA ASP A 19 14.75 5.99 -2.91
C ASP A 19 13.49 5.88 -3.78
N GLU A 20 13.23 6.86 -4.64
CA GLU A 20 12.01 6.90 -5.48
C GLU A 20 11.87 5.63 -6.36
N GLU A 21 13.00 5.07 -6.80
CA GLU A 21 13.04 3.81 -7.55
C GLU A 21 12.63 2.59 -6.71
N GLU A 22 12.89 2.63 -5.39
CA GLU A 22 12.57 1.57 -4.44
C GLU A 22 11.14 1.62 -3.92
N VAL A 23 10.46 2.78 -4.01
CA VAL A 23 9.03 2.93 -3.65
C VAL A 23 8.16 1.94 -4.42
N GLY A 24 8.47 1.71 -5.70
CA GLY A 24 7.77 0.71 -6.52
C GLY A 24 7.90 -0.71 -5.96
N HIS A 25 9.08 -1.07 -5.43
CA HIS A 25 9.31 -2.39 -4.84
C HIS A 25 8.51 -2.60 -3.55
N VAL A 26 8.39 -1.58 -2.71
CA VAL A 26 7.53 -1.62 -1.51
C VAL A 26 6.07 -1.87 -1.90
N LEU A 27 5.58 -1.15 -2.92
CA LEU A 27 4.21 -1.33 -3.40
C LEU A 27 3.96 -2.74 -3.93
N VAL A 28 4.88 -3.29 -4.73
CA VAL A 28 4.79 -4.68 -5.23
C VAL A 28 4.76 -5.66 -4.06
N ARG A 29 5.56 -5.43 -3.01
CA ARG A 29 5.60 -6.31 -1.84
C ARG A 29 4.30 -6.29 -1.05
N LEU A 30 3.70 -5.11 -0.86
CA LEU A 30 2.38 -4.98 -0.22
C LEU A 30 1.30 -5.66 -1.07
N PHE A 31 1.27 -5.37 -2.37
CA PHE A 31 0.30 -5.94 -3.29
C PHE A 31 0.31 -7.47 -3.26
N THR A 32 1.48 -8.08 -3.47
CA THR A 32 1.62 -9.55 -3.47
C THR A 32 1.29 -10.18 -2.12
N THR A 33 1.51 -9.46 -1.01
CA THR A 33 1.14 -9.94 0.33
C THR A 33 -0.38 -10.06 0.47
N TYR A 34 -1.13 -9.03 0.06
CA TYR A 34 -2.59 -9.04 0.13
C TYR A 34 -3.23 -9.94 -0.92
N GLU A 35 -2.62 -10.08 -2.10
CA GLU A 35 -3.04 -11.04 -3.11
C GLU A 35 -2.95 -12.49 -2.59
N ALA A 36 -1.86 -12.82 -1.88
CA ALA A 36 -1.71 -14.14 -1.26
C ALA A 36 -2.74 -14.42 -0.17
N LEU A 37 -3.28 -13.39 0.51
CA LEU A 37 -4.38 -13.54 1.45
C LEU A 37 -5.68 -13.88 0.73
N LEU A 38 -6.00 -13.19 -0.38
CA LEU A 38 -7.17 -13.50 -1.20
C LEU A 38 -7.10 -14.88 -1.86
N ALA A 39 -5.90 -15.30 -2.27
CA ALA A 39 -5.70 -16.62 -2.84
C ALA A 39 -6.03 -17.76 -1.85
N ARG A 40 -5.94 -17.49 -0.54
CA ARG A 40 -6.27 -18.45 0.53
C ARG A 40 -7.71 -18.32 1.00
N ASP A 41 -8.23 -17.10 1.03
CA ASP A 41 -9.59 -16.77 1.42
C ASP A 41 -10.07 -15.57 0.60
N GLU A 42 -10.90 -15.84 -0.41
CA GLU A 42 -11.45 -14.82 -1.31
C GLU A 42 -12.28 -13.75 -0.58
N ASN A 43 -12.78 -14.07 0.63
CA ASN A 43 -13.57 -13.16 1.46
C ASN A 43 -12.73 -12.50 2.56
N ASN A 44 -11.40 -12.58 2.48
CA ASN A 44 -10.50 -11.98 3.46
C ASN A 44 -10.72 -10.45 3.51
N ARG A 45 -11.35 -9.99 4.60
CA ARG A 45 -11.77 -8.60 4.77
C ARG A 45 -10.61 -7.61 4.75
N GLU A 46 -9.45 -8.01 5.27
CA GLU A 46 -8.28 -7.14 5.33
C GLU A 46 -7.75 -6.88 3.91
N ALA A 47 -7.58 -7.93 3.12
CA ALA A 47 -7.12 -7.81 1.74
C ALA A 47 -8.12 -7.08 0.84
N LEU A 48 -9.42 -7.36 0.96
CA LEU A 48 -10.46 -6.64 0.24
C LEU A 48 -10.45 -5.13 0.58
N THR A 49 -10.23 -4.80 1.85
CA THR A 49 -10.12 -3.39 2.30
C THR A 49 -8.88 -2.72 1.72
N PHE A 50 -7.73 -3.40 1.73
CA PHE A 50 -6.51 -2.91 1.11
C PHE A 50 -6.72 -2.59 -0.37
N PHE A 51 -7.23 -3.53 -1.16
CA PHE A 51 -7.42 -3.34 -2.60
C PHE A 51 -8.42 -2.24 -2.92
N LYS A 52 -9.51 -2.11 -2.14
CA LYS A 52 -10.45 -0.99 -2.28
C LYS A 52 -9.80 0.37 -2.02
N ASN A 53 -8.98 0.47 -0.97
CA ASN A 53 -8.26 1.71 -0.66
C ASN A 53 -7.23 2.04 -1.75
N LEU A 54 -6.54 1.03 -2.28
CA LEU A 54 -5.59 1.19 -3.38
C LEU A 54 -6.28 1.66 -4.67
N GLU A 55 -7.41 1.07 -5.05
CA GLU A 55 -8.22 1.51 -6.20
C GLU A 55 -8.66 2.97 -6.06
N THR A 56 -9.08 3.36 -4.84
CA THR A 56 -9.46 4.74 -4.53
C THR A 56 -8.27 5.69 -4.68
N ALA A 57 -7.11 5.32 -4.14
CA ALA A 57 -5.89 6.14 -4.24
C ALA A 57 -5.46 6.33 -5.70
N LEU A 58 -5.45 5.25 -6.50
CA LEU A 58 -5.14 5.32 -7.93
C LEU A 58 -6.09 6.25 -8.68
N SER A 59 -7.39 6.13 -8.41
CA SER A 59 -8.43 6.97 -9.03
C SER A 59 -8.21 8.46 -8.72
N VAL A 60 -7.92 8.80 -7.46
CA VAL A 60 -7.67 10.18 -7.03
C VAL A 60 -6.41 10.74 -7.69
N THR A 61 -5.29 10.00 -7.67
CA THR A 61 -4.03 10.45 -8.25
C THR A 61 -4.14 10.65 -9.77
N GLN A 62 -4.82 9.75 -10.48
CA GLN A 62 -5.04 9.89 -11.92
C GLN A 62 -5.98 11.06 -12.26
N ALA A 63 -7.04 11.27 -11.48
CA ALA A 63 -7.95 12.39 -11.66
C ALA A 63 -7.25 13.75 -11.45
N CYS A 64 -6.37 13.86 -10.45
CA CYS A 64 -5.54 15.05 -10.24
C CYS A 64 -4.61 15.31 -11.44
N ASN A 65 -4.09 14.26 -12.07
CA ASN A 65 -3.23 14.38 -13.25
C ASN A 65 -3.99 14.78 -14.52
N LEU A 66 -5.26 14.40 -14.66
CA LEU A 66 -6.11 14.79 -15.80
C LEU A 66 -6.51 16.27 -15.77
N ASN A 67 -6.72 16.86 -14.59
CA ASN A 67 -6.99 18.29 -14.43
C ASN A 67 -5.77 19.20 -14.67
N ARG A 68 -4.60 18.60 -14.93
CA ARG A 68 -3.33 19.30 -15.16
C ARG A 68 -2.87 19.25 -16.63
N ARG A 69 -3.61 18.56 -17.51
CA ARG A 69 -3.30 18.40 -18.94
C ARG A 69 -4.14 19.31 -19.83
#